data_AF-A0A7J6QD62-F1
#
_entry.id   AF-A0A7J6QD62-F1
#
_cell.length_a   1.000
_cell.length_b   1.000
_cell.length_c   1.000
_cell.angle_alpha   90.00
_cell.angle_beta   90.00
_cell.angle_gamma   90.00
#
_symmetry.space_group_name_H-M   'P 1'
#
loop_
_entity.id
_entity.type
_entity.pdbx_description
1 polymer ?
#
loop_
_entity_poly.entity_id
_entity_poly.type
_entity_poly.pdbx_seq_one_letter_code
_entity_poly.pdbx_strand_id
1 'polypeptide(L)'
;MNPAVPPKYEAHLHQLLTDPPTFNDSAVDPTAAQWLMKREGCDLKDLPEVPPEFEWVRSGGQDKNWIAVRKKPSEKTVEDVKACVADLQDAVTSRIPARIRGVAEKHGASEYTTVQKAVMDALRYAADLENALKLREESEHHLQENISLNDLLGTGAFINKHPICVNRRKLFTKLQLRWSTAAVRAGNKQEEAIGRLRKVISIDRDNKEAMLLISRLLAKQDTEASA
;
A
#
# COMPACT_ATOMS: atom_id res chain seq x y z
N MET A 1 4.23 31.19 -11.03
CA MET A 1 3.91 30.83 -9.63
C MET A 1 4.21 29.35 -9.47
N ASN A 2 5.05 28.97 -8.49
CA ASN A 2 5.37 27.56 -8.22
C ASN A 2 4.11 26.85 -7.71
N PRO A 3 3.63 25.76 -8.31
CA PRO A 3 2.75 24.84 -7.62
C PRO A 3 3.63 23.99 -6.71
N ALA A 4 4.03 24.57 -5.57
CA ALA A 4 4.63 23.78 -4.52
C ALA A 4 3.55 22.81 -4.03
N VAL A 5 3.80 21.51 -4.11
CA VAL A 5 2.99 20.50 -3.42
C VAL A 5 2.87 20.97 -1.98
N PRO A 6 1.65 21.13 -1.44
CA PRO A 6 1.52 21.62 -0.08
C PRO A 6 2.25 20.64 0.85
N PRO A 7 3.11 21.12 1.76
CA PRO A 7 3.99 20.27 2.59
C PRO A 7 3.23 19.22 3.43
N LYS A 8 1.93 19.41 3.63
CA LYS A 8 1.04 18.45 4.28
C LYS A 8 0.90 17.13 3.51
N TYR A 9 1.00 17.14 2.18
CA TYR A 9 0.84 15.94 1.35
C TYR A 9 2.09 15.07 1.31
N GLU A 10 3.29 15.67 1.27
CA GLU A 10 4.54 14.92 1.38
C GLU A 10 4.67 14.23 2.74
N ALA A 11 4.27 14.91 3.82
CA ALA A 11 4.24 14.33 5.16
C ALA A 11 3.25 13.14 5.24
N HIS A 12 2.07 13.26 4.63
CA HIS A 12 1.07 12.19 4.61
C HIS A 12 1.51 10.99 3.77
N LEU A 13 2.09 11.21 2.58
CA LEU A 13 2.70 10.15 1.77
C LEU A 13 3.85 9.47 2.53
N HIS A 14 4.72 10.25 3.17
CA HIS A 14 5.81 9.72 3.98
C HIS A 14 5.28 8.87 5.13
N GLN A 15 4.20 9.29 5.79
CA GLN A 15 3.55 8.53 6.84
C GLN A 15 2.99 7.19 6.33
N LEU A 16 2.25 7.21 5.22
CA LEU A 16 1.73 6.00 4.57
C LEU A 16 2.86 5.04 4.13
N LEU A 17 4.02 5.58 3.75
CA LEU A 17 5.20 4.83 3.35
C LEU A 17 6.13 4.45 4.51
N THR A 18 5.91 4.94 5.72
CA THR A 18 6.76 4.59 6.88
C THR A 18 6.04 3.60 7.76
N ASP A 19 4.78 3.88 8.08
CA ASP A 19 3.99 3.13 9.05
C ASP A 19 2.72 2.55 8.39
N PRO A 20 2.81 1.37 7.75
CA PRO A 20 1.62 0.68 7.27
C PRO A 20 0.70 0.32 8.45
N PRO A 21 -0.64 0.27 8.25
CA PRO A 21 -1.55 -0.19 9.28
C PRO A 21 -1.18 -1.60 9.75
N THR A 22 -1.32 -1.83 11.05
CA THR A 22 -1.15 -3.13 11.69
C THR A 22 -2.51 -3.68 12.06
N PHE A 23 -2.78 -4.90 11.62
CA PHE A 23 -3.97 -5.64 11.97
C PHE A 23 -3.67 -6.45 13.22
N ASN A 24 -4.34 -6.13 14.32
CA ASN A 24 -4.21 -6.92 15.55
C ASN A 24 -4.95 -8.24 15.39
N ASP A 25 -4.25 -9.36 15.56
CA ASP A 25 -4.82 -10.71 15.68
C ASP A 25 -5.75 -10.86 16.91
N SER A 26 -5.71 -9.90 17.83
CA SER A 26 -6.35 -9.97 19.15
C SER A 26 -7.88 -9.95 19.14
N ALA A 27 -8.53 -9.89 17.97
CA ALA A 27 -9.96 -9.70 17.90
C ALA A 27 -10.78 -11.01 17.97
N VAL A 28 -10.13 -12.17 18.05
CA VAL A 28 -10.76 -13.33 18.67
C VAL A 28 -10.40 -13.29 20.15
N ASP A 29 -10.97 -12.36 20.91
CA ASP A 29 -10.89 -12.41 22.37
C ASP A 29 -11.73 -13.63 22.80
N PRO A 30 -11.11 -14.79 23.10
CA PRO A 30 -11.86 -15.99 23.47
C PRO A 30 -12.49 -15.82 24.86
N THR A 31 -12.14 -14.73 25.55
CA THR A 31 -12.55 -14.35 26.89
C THR A 31 -13.64 -13.27 26.91
N ALA A 32 -13.97 -12.65 25.78
CA ALA A 32 -15.23 -11.92 25.63
C ALA A 32 -16.36 -12.94 25.51
N ALA A 33 -16.59 -13.69 26.59
CA ALA A 33 -17.67 -14.66 26.72
C ALA A 33 -18.99 -13.93 26.51
N GLN A 34 -19.47 -13.90 25.28
CA GLN A 34 -20.85 -13.59 24.96
C GLN A 34 -21.66 -14.76 25.52
N TRP A 35 -22.09 -14.62 26.77
CA TRP A 35 -23.05 -15.51 27.37
C TRP A 35 -24.44 -14.99 27.01
N LEU A 36 -25.29 -15.88 26.50
CA LEU A 36 -26.62 -15.55 26.01
C LEU A 36 -27.62 -15.43 27.17
N MET A 37 -27.56 -16.38 28.10
CA MET A 37 -28.47 -16.46 29.24
C MET A 37 -27.93 -17.40 30.32
N LYS A 38 -28.40 -17.21 31.55
CA LYS A 38 -28.11 -18.06 32.71
C LYS A 38 -29.40 -18.70 33.22
N ARG A 39 -29.31 -19.96 33.64
CA ARG A 39 -30.39 -20.71 34.27
C ARG A 39 -29.87 -21.37 35.54
N GLU A 40 -30.67 -21.32 36.59
CA GLU A 40 -30.34 -21.85 37.92
C GLU A 40 -31.39 -22.87 38.33
N GLY A 41 -31.00 -23.87 39.12
CA GLY A 41 -31.90 -24.86 39.71
C GLY A 41 -32.50 -25.90 38.76
N CYS A 42 -32.00 -26.03 37.52
CA CYS A 42 -32.52 -26.94 36.50
C CYS A 42 -31.48 -27.95 36.01
N ASP A 43 -31.96 -29.12 35.57
CA ASP A 43 -31.14 -30.17 34.98
C ASP A 43 -30.97 -29.95 33.47
N LEU A 44 -29.94 -30.57 32.87
CA LEU A 44 -29.61 -30.40 31.44
C LEU A 44 -30.80 -30.67 30.49
N LYS A 45 -31.73 -31.53 30.91
CA LYS A 45 -32.92 -31.93 30.15
C LYS A 45 -34.02 -30.84 30.12
N ASP A 46 -34.00 -29.94 31.08
CA ASP A 46 -35.00 -28.87 31.24
C ASP A 46 -34.52 -27.54 30.63
N LEU A 47 -33.30 -27.52 30.06
CA LEU A 47 -32.75 -26.34 29.43
C LEU A 47 -33.37 -26.14 28.04
N PRO A 48 -33.71 -24.89 27.67
CA PRO A 48 -34.24 -24.60 26.36
C PRO A 48 -33.17 -24.81 25.29
N GLU A 49 -33.62 -25.12 24.08
CA GLU A 49 -32.76 -25.22 22.92
C GLU A 49 -32.11 -23.85 22.63
N VAL A 50 -30.79 -23.84 22.53
CA VAL A 50 -30.00 -22.64 22.25
C VAL A 50 -29.58 -22.63 20.78
N PRO A 51 -29.36 -21.44 20.18
CA PRO A 51 -28.87 -21.36 18.81
C PRO A 51 -27.60 -22.20 18.60
N PRO A 52 -27.36 -22.73 17.39
CA PRO A 52 -26.28 -23.70 17.13
C PRO A 52 -24.87 -23.18 17.46
N GLU A 53 -24.71 -21.86 17.56
CA GLU A 53 -23.48 -21.17 17.95
C GLU A 53 -23.22 -21.16 19.46
N PHE A 54 -24.17 -21.58 20.29
CA PHE A 54 -24.09 -21.56 21.75
C PHE A 54 -24.18 -22.97 22.34
N GLU A 55 -23.56 -23.16 23.50
CA GLU A 55 -23.62 -24.40 24.27
C GLU A 55 -23.84 -24.12 25.75
N TRP A 56 -24.53 -25.03 26.43
CA TRP A 56 -24.76 -24.94 27.87
C TRP A 56 -23.54 -25.42 28.65
N VAL A 57 -22.91 -24.52 29.40
CA VAL A 57 -21.76 -24.79 30.26
C VAL A 57 -22.15 -24.61 31.72
N ARG A 58 -21.68 -25.48 32.61
CA ARG A 58 -21.94 -25.33 34.05
C ARG A 58 -21.16 -24.14 34.61
N SER A 59 -21.87 -23.28 35.35
CA SER A 59 -21.29 -22.09 35.96
C SER A 59 -20.94 -22.33 37.42
N GLY A 60 -19.63 -22.43 37.71
CA GLY A 60 -19.07 -22.28 39.06
C GLY A 60 -19.52 -23.34 40.06
N GLY A 61 -19.11 -24.60 39.86
CA GLY A 61 -19.02 -25.66 40.89
C GLY A 61 -20.30 -26.09 41.61
N GLN A 62 -21.40 -25.34 41.53
CA GLN A 62 -22.69 -25.70 42.10
C GLN A 62 -23.47 -26.57 41.12
N ASP A 63 -24.04 -27.65 41.62
CA ASP A 63 -24.95 -28.48 40.86
C ASP A 63 -26.21 -27.65 40.52
N LYS A 64 -26.56 -27.61 39.23
CA LYS A 64 -27.75 -26.96 38.63
C LYS A 64 -27.65 -25.50 38.17
N ASN A 65 -26.43 -24.94 38.05
CA ASN A 65 -26.24 -23.63 37.42
C ASN A 65 -25.65 -23.77 36.01
N TRP A 66 -26.37 -23.30 35.00
CA TRP A 66 -26.00 -23.39 33.58
C TRP A 66 -25.96 -22.01 32.93
N ILE A 67 -24.97 -21.79 32.07
CA ILE A 67 -24.84 -20.59 31.24
C ILE A 67 -24.71 -21.03 29.79
N ALA A 68 -25.50 -20.43 28.91
CA ALA A 68 -25.36 -20.61 27.47
C ALA A 68 -24.22 -19.72 26.99
N VAL A 69 -23.07 -20.30 26.68
CA VAL A 69 -21.87 -19.58 26.22
C VAL A 69 -21.70 -19.85 24.73
N ARG A 70 -21.26 -18.84 23.97
CA ARG A 70 -20.90 -19.04 22.57
C ARG A 70 -19.79 -20.10 22.47
N LYS A 71 -19.96 -21.08 21.58
CA LYS A 71 -18.96 -22.13 21.35
C LYS A 71 -17.62 -21.48 21.05
N LYS A 72 -16.56 -21.98 21.68
CA LYS A 72 -15.21 -21.54 21.36
C LYS A 72 -14.94 -21.83 19.89
N PRO A 73 -14.37 -20.88 19.13
CA PRO A 73 -13.97 -21.16 17.75
C PRO A 73 -13.00 -22.34 17.77
N SER A 74 -13.14 -23.24 16.79
CA SER A 74 -12.22 -24.37 16.68
C SER A 74 -10.79 -23.86 16.49
N GLU A 75 -9.79 -24.61 16.97
CA GLU A 75 -8.38 -24.23 16.82
C GLU A 75 -8.03 -23.96 15.35
N LYS A 76 -8.57 -24.79 14.45
CA LYS A 76 -8.49 -24.60 12.99
C LYS A 76 -9.06 -23.25 12.53
N THR A 77 -10.23 -22.85 13.04
CA THR A 77 -10.83 -21.54 12.71
C THR A 77 -9.97 -20.38 13.17
N VAL A 78 -9.32 -20.50 14.34
CA VAL A 78 -8.41 -19.47 14.85
C VAL A 78 -7.15 -19.40 13.98
N GLU A 79 -6.60 -20.52 13.56
CA GLU A 79 -5.47 -20.58 12.63
C GLU A 79 -5.81 -19.98 11.27
N ASP A 80 -7.00 -20.29 10.72
CA ASP A 80 -7.47 -19.74 9.44
C ASP A 80 -7.58 -18.21 9.51
N VAL A 81 -8.17 -17.66 10.58
CA VAL A 81 -8.25 -16.21 10.79
C VAL A 81 -6.87 -15.57 10.87
N LYS A 82 -5.95 -16.15 11.65
CA LYS A 82 -4.56 -15.66 11.76
C LYS A 82 -3.84 -15.69 10.42
N ALA A 83 -4.02 -16.76 9.63
CA ALA A 83 -3.43 -16.88 8.31
C ALA A 83 -3.96 -15.79 7.36
N CYS A 84 -5.27 -15.51 7.37
CA CYS A 84 -5.87 -14.44 6.57
C CYS A 84 -5.36 -13.05 6.97
N VAL A 85 -5.29 -12.77 8.27
CA VAL A 85 -4.79 -11.50 8.79
C VAL A 85 -3.31 -11.31 8.46
N ALA A 86 -2.50 -12.37 8.56
CA ALA A 86 -1.09 -12.34 8.18
C ALA A 86 -0.88 -12.08 6.67
N ASP A 87 -1.68 -12.72 5.80
CA ASP A 87 -1.65 -12.49 4.34
C ASP A 87 -1.99 -11.03 4.01
N LEU A 88 -3.01 -10.46 4.67
CA LEU A 88 -3.36 -9.05 4.55
C LEU A 88 -2.25 -8.13 5.07
N GLN A 89 -1.65 -8.46 6.21
CA GLN A 89 -0.56 -7.68 6.80
C GLN A 89 0.66 -7.63 5.88
N ASP A 90 1.04 -8.76 5.27
CA ASP A 90 2.15 -8.81 4.32
C ASP A 90 1.85 -8.01 3.05
N ALA A 91 0.62 -8.08 2.55
CA ALA A 91 0.20 -7.29 1.39
C ALA A 91 0.30 -5.78 1.66
N VAL A 92 -0.18 -5.31 2.82
CA VAL A 92 -0.08 -3.90 3.23
C VAL A 92 1.36 -3.48 3.43
N THR A 93 2.18 -4.32 4.06
CA THR A 93 3.62 -4.05 4.27
C THR A 93 4.37 -3.88 2.95
N SER A 94 3.91 -4.52 1.88
CA SER A 94 4.50 -4.36 0.55
C SER A 94 4.27 -2.98 -0.07
N ARG A 95 3.26 -2.22 0.40
CA ARG A 95 2.93 -0.87 -0.09
C ARG A 95 2.65 -0.83 -1.60
N ILE A 96 2.06 -1.89 -2.13
CA ILE A 96 1.65 -1.97 -3.54
C ILE A 96 0.12 -2.05 -3.58
N PRO A 97 -0.59 -0.97 -3.98
CA PRO A 97 -2.05 -0.94 -3.95
C PRO A 97 -2.72 -2.11 -4.67
N ALA A 98 -2.21 -2.49 -5.84
CA ALA A 98 -2.74 -3.62 -6.61
C ALA A 98 -2.64 -4.96 -5.86
N ARG A 99 -1.53 -5.19 -5.15
CA ARG A 99 -1.35 -6.40 -4.33
C ARG A 99 -2.31 -6.41 -3.14
N ILE A 100 -2.45 -5.26 -2.48
CA ILE A 100 -3.35 -5.10 -1.33
C ILE A 100 -4.80 -5.39 -1.74
N ARG A 101 -5.26 -4.85 -2.87
CA ARG A 101 -6.60 -5.16 -3.40
C ARG A 101 -6.77 -6.63 -3.74
N GLY A 102 -5.80 -7.25 -4.41
CA GLY A 102 -5.89 -8.67 -4.77
C GLY A 102 -6.03 -9.59 -3.55
N VAL A 103 -5.31 -9.31 -2.46
CA VAL A 103 -5.44 -10.06 -1.21
C VAL A 103 -6.73 -9.72 -0.46
N ALA A 104 -7.16 -8.46 -0.46
CA ALA A 104 -8.43 -8.04 0.11
C ALA A 104 -9.64 -8.68 -0.58
N GLU A 105 -9.64 -8.79 -1.91
CA GLU A 105 -10.69 -9.44 -2.69
C GLU A 105 -10.75 -10.95 -2.40
N LYS A 106 -9.60 -11.62 -2.30
CA LYS A 106 -9.48 -13.03 -1.92
C LYS A 106 -10.14 -13.33 -0.57
N HIS A 107 -10.03 -12.41 0.39
CA HIS A 107 -10.55 -12.58 1.76
C HIS A 107 -11.89 -11.85 2.01
N GLY A 108 -12.44 -11.16 1.01
CA GLY A 108 -13.62 -10.30 1.17
C GLY A 108 -14.92 -11.06 1.49
N ALA A 109 -14.98 -12.35 1.16
CA ALA A 109 -16.12 -13.22 1.50
C ALA A 109 -15.97 -13.91 2.86
N SER A 110 -15.00 -13.53 3.69
CA SER A 110 -14.82 -14.13 5.01
C SER A 110 -16.03 -13.87 5.90
N GLU A 111 -16.50 -14.91 6.59
CA GLU A 111 -17.58 -14.82 7.59
C GLU A 111 -17.08 -14.19 8.91
N TYR A 112 -15.77 -14.01 9.07
CA TYR A 112 -15.16 -13.50 10.29
C TYR A 112 -15.11 -11.97 10.27
N THR A 113 -15.78 -11.35 11.25
CA THR A 113 -15.84 -9.88 11.41
C THR A 113 -14.46 -9.23 11.54
N THR A 114 -13.50 -9.95 12.13
CA THR A 114 -12.11 -9.51 12.29
C THR A 114 -11.40 -9.40 10.94
N VAL A 115 -11.56 -10.40 10.08
CA VAL A 115 -11.02 -10.42 8.72
C VAL A 115 -11.70 -9.34 7.88
N GLN A 116 -13.03 -9.20 7.97
CA GLN A 116 -13.76 -8.14 7.26
C GLN A 116 -13.28 -6.73 7.64
N LYS A 117 -13.02 -6.49 8.93
CA LYS A 117 -12.48 -5.20 9.39
C LYS A 117 -11.07 -4.95 8.84
N ALA A 118 -10.20 -5.96 8.88
CA ALA A 118 -8.86 -5.88 8.30
C ALA A 118 -8.89 -5.64 6.78
N VAL A 119 -9.80 -6.30 6.06
CA VAL A 119 -10.04 -6.08 4.62
C VAL A 119 -10.45 -4.64 4.34
N MET A 120 -11.41 -4.09 5.11
CA MET A 120 -11.86 -2.71 4.94
C MET A 120 -10.74 -1.69 5.20
N ASP A 121 -9.96 -1.89 6.26
CA ASP A 121 -8.83 -1.03 6.60
C ASP A 121 -7.70 -1.14 5.54
N ALA A 122 -7.44 -2.34 5.01
CA ALA A 122 -6.49 -2.56 3.91
C ALA A 122 -6.92 -1.85 2.62
N LEU A 123 -8.20 -1.93 2.25
CA LEU A 123 -8.73 -1.26 1.05
C LEU A 123 -8.67 0.25 1.18
N ARG A 124 -8.98 0.80 2.36
CA ARG A 124 -8.85 2.23 2.64
C ARG A 124 -7.39 2.69 2.50
N TYR A 125 -6.45 1.95 3.08
CA TYR A 125 -5.03 2.24 2.95
C TYR A 125 -4.55 2.18 1.48
N ALA A 126 -5.02 1.20 0.70
CA ALA A 126 -4.69 1.12 -0.73
C ALA A 126 -5.20 2.33 -1.52
N ALA A 127 -6.42 2.80 -1.22
CA ALA A 127 -6.99 3.99 -1.85
C ALA A 127 -6.22 5.26 -1.49
N ASP A 128 -5.87 5.44 -0.21
CA ASP A 128 -5.06 6.57 0.26
C ASP A 128 -3.67 6.58 -0.40
N LEU A 129 -3.04 5.41 -0.52
CA LEU A 129 -1.74 5.25 -1.18
C LEU A 129 -1.79 5.59 -2.67
N GLU A 130 -2.83 5.15 -3.39
CA GLU A 130 -3.01 5.50 -4.81
C GLU A 130 -3.24 6.99 -5.02
N ASN A 131 -4.09 7.62 -4.20
CA ASN A 131 -4.33 9.05 -4.30
C ASN A 131 -3.05 9.85 -4.05
N ALA A 132 -2.27 9.44 -3.05
CA ALA A 132 -1.00 10.09 -2.75
C ALA A 132 0.05 9.89 -3.87
N LEU A 133 0.09 8.70 -4.50
CA LEU A 133 0.93 8.44 -5.66
C LEU A 133 0.51 9.27 -6.88
N LYS A 134 -0.79 9.36 -7.18
CA LYS A 134 -1.31 10.20 -8.28
C LYS A 134 -0.99 11.67 -8.09
N LEU A 135 -1.23 12.21 -6.90
CA LEU A 135 -0.88 13.61 -6.57
C LEU A 135 0.61 13.87 -6.73
N ARG A 136 1.45 12.89 -6.36
CA ARG A 136 2.89 12.99 -6.58
C ARG A 136 3.22 13.02 -8.07
N GLU A 137 2.64 12.13 -8.87
CA GLU A 137 2.83 12.13 -10.33
C GLU A 137 2.38 13.44 -10.98
N GLU A 138 1.21 13.96 -10.61
CA GLU A 138 0.69 15.26 -11.07
C GLU A 138 1.64 16.41 -10.70
N SER A 139 2.17 16.40 -9.48
CA SER A 139 3.14 17.41 -9.07
C SER A 139 4.47 17.31 -9.81
N GLU A 140 4.95 16.09 -10.06
CA GLU A 140 6.15 15.87 -10.85
C GLU A 140 5.92 16.30 -12.30
N HIS A 141 4.73 16.06 -12.85
CA HIS A 141 4.32 16.54 -14.17
C HIS A 141 4.31 18.06 -14.24
N HIS A 142 3.68 18.75 -13.29
CA HIS A 142 3.70 20.20 -13.23
C HIS A 142 5.10 20.79 -13.06
N LEU A 143 5.97 20.16 -12.26
CA LEU A 143 7.36 20.57 -12.17
C LEU A 143 8.10 20.37 -13.51
N GLN A 144 7.79 19.30 -14.24
CA GLN A 144 8.38 19.06 -15.57
C GLN A 144 7.89 20.08 -16.61
N GLU A 145 6.60 20.40 -16.65
CA GLU A 145 6.02 21.37 -17.58
C GLU A 145 6.54 22.79 -17.33
N ASN A 146 6.72 23.18 -16.06
CA ASN A 146 7.20 24.51 -15.70
C ASN A 146 8.71 24.69 -15.87
N ILE A 147 9.46 23.61 -16.11
CA ILE A 147 10.90 23.69 -16.37
C ILE A 147 11.11 23.68 -17.89
N SER A 148 11.15 24.87 -18.50
CA SER A 148 11.55 25.04 -19.89
C SER A 148 13.05 24.74 -20.06
N LEU A 149 13.42 24.04 -21.15
CA LEU A 149 14.82 23.81 -21.54
C LEU A 149 15.59 25.14 -21.70
N ASN A 150 14.90 26.21 -22.13
CA ASN A 150 15.50 27.54 -22.24
C ASN A 150 15.81 28.17 -20.86
N ASP A 151 14.99 27.88 -19.85
CA ASP A 151 15.23 28.35 -18.47
C ASP A 151 16.35 27.57 -17.77
N LEU A 152 16.59 26.33 -18.19
CA LEU A 152 17.68 25.47 -17.68
C LEU A 152 19.03 25.80 -18.32
N LEU A 153 19.02 26.19 -19.60
CA LEU A 153 20.24 26.40 -20.38
C LEU A 153 20.75 27.84 -20.35
N GLY A 154 19.95 28.81 -19.88
CA GLY A 154 20.31 30.20 -19.58
C GLY A 154 21.21 30.86 -20.62
N THR A 155 20.73 31.88 -21.32
CA THR A 155 21.53 32.66 -22.29
C THR A 155 22.66 33.45 -21.59
N GLY A 156 23.74 32.77 -21.21
CA GLY A 156 24.93 33.35 -20.59
C GLY A 156 25.68 32.39 -19.66
N ALA A 157 27.00 32.30 -19.82
CA ALA A 157 27.88 31.45 -18.99
C ALA A 157 27.82 31.79 -17.48
N PHE A 158 27.46 33.03 -17.12
CA PHE A 158 27.31 33.49 -15.73
C PHE A 158 26.05 32.93 -15.06
N ILE A 159 24.92 32.91 -15.79
CA ILE A 159 23.64 32.35 -15.31
C ILE A 159 23.76 30.84 -15.11
N ASN A 160 24.52 30.17 -15.98
CA ASN A 160 24.81 28.75 -15.89
C ASN A 160 25.67 28.32 -14.69
N LYS A 161 26.23 29.24 -13.91
CA LYS A 161 26.92 28.90 -12.63
C LYS A 161 26.13 29.33 -11.40
N HIS A 162 24.99 29.99 -11.58
CA HIS A 162 24.18 30.47 -10.47
C HIS A 162 23.60 29.29 -9.66
N PRO A 163 23.65 29.30 -8.32
CA PRO A 163 23.19 28.19 -7.47
C PRO A 163 21.75 27.75 -7.77
N ILE A 164 20.86 28.70 -8.08
CA ILE A 164 19.46 28.42 -8.44
C ILE A 164 19.39 27.61 -9.75
N CYS A 165 20.14 27.98 -10.78
CA CYS A 165 20.16 27.30 -12.07
C CYS A 165 20.82 25.91 -11.96
N VAL A 166 21.84 25.77 -11.11
CA VAL A 166 22.45 24.48 -10.78
C VAL A 166 21.44 23.57 -10.07
N ASN A 167 20.74 24.06 -9.05
CA ASN A 167 19.74 23.28 -8.32
C ASN A 167 18.55 22.88 -9.22
N ARG A 168 18.09 23.78 -10.10
CA ARG A 168 17.04 23.47 -11.08
C ARG A 168 17.46 22.38 -12.06
N ARG A 169 18.69 22.42 -12.60
CA ARG A 169 19.22 21.34 -13.46
C ARG A 169 19.38 20.01 -12.74
N LYS A 170 19.86 20.03 -11.49
CA LYS A 170 19.95 18.81 -10.66
C LYS A 170 18.56 18.22 -10.40
N LEU A 171 17.58 19.04 -10.05
CA LEU A 171 16.21 18.61 -9.81
C LEU A 171 15.57 18.05 -11.09
N PHE A 172 15.71 18.75 -12.21
CA PHE A 172 15.24 18.29 -13.52
C PHE A 172 15.84 16.93 -13.87
N THR A 173 17.16 16.79 -13.78
CA THR A 173 17.89 15.54 -14.06
C THR A 173 17.36 14.39 -13.20
N LYS A 174 17.20 14.63 -11.89
CA LYS A 174 16.67 13.64 -10.94
C LYS A 174 15.22 13.23 -11.27
N LEU A 175 14.38 14.19 -11.65
CA LEU A 175 12.99 13.92 -12.04
C LEU A 175 12.91 13.08 -13.32
N GLN A 176 13.69 13.43 -14.35
CA GLN A 176 13.70 12.68 -15.61
C GLN A 176 14.24 11.26 -15.41
N LEU A 177 15.31 11.07 -14.63
CA LEU A 177 15.84 9.75 -14.29
C LEU A 177 14.82 8.87 -13.57
N ARG A 178 14.12 9.43 -12.57
CA ARG A 178 13.07 8.73 -11.82
C ARG A 178 11.90 8.33 -12.72
N TRP A 179 11.41 9.27 -13.51
CA TRP A 179 10.31 9.02 -14.44
C TRP A 179 10.69 7.94 -15.45
N SER A 180 11.86 8.06 -16.09
CA SER A 180 12.32 7.06 -17.07
C SER A 180 12.47 5.69 -16.44
N THR A 181 12.98 5.59 -15.21
CA THR A 181 13.08 4.31 -14.48
C THR A 181 11.69 3.71 -14.20
N ALA A 182 10.72 4.52 -13.79
CA ALA A 182 9.35 4.08 -13.57
C ALA A 182 8.68 3.64 -14.88
N ALA A 183 8.87 4.40 -15.96
CA ALA A 183 8.39 4.08 -17.30
C ALA A 183 8.95 2.75 -17.83
N VAL A 184 10.25 2.47 -17.60
CA VAL A 184 10.87 1.19 -17.94
C VAL A 184 10.21 0.04 -17.15
N ARG A 185 9.97 0.23 -15.85
CA ARG A 185 9.32 -0.80 -15.00
C ARG A 185 7.88 -1.06 -15.42
N ALA A 186 7.18 -0.03 -15.90
CA ALA A 186 5.81 -0.14 -16.37
C ALA A 186 5.69 -0.77 -17.78
N GLY A 187 6.81 -1.00 -18.49
CA GLY A 187 6.85 -1.71 -19.78
C GLY A 187 6.30 -0.95 -21.00
N ASN A 188 5.48 0.09 -20.82
CA ASN A 188 4.65 0.63 -21.90
C ASN A 188 5.12 2.00 -22.45
N LYS A 189 6.27 2.52 -21.99
CA LYS A 189 6.71 3.90 -22.27
C LYS A 189 8.21 4.03 -22.61
N GLN A 190 8.75 3.04 -23.31
CA GLN A 190 10.20 2.94 -23.56
C GLN A 190 10.75 4.07 -24.44
N GLU A 191 10.09 4.42 -25.55
CA GLU A 191 10.54 5.51 -26.42
C GLU A 191 10.51 6.88 -25.74
N GLU A 192 9.45 7.15 -24.96
CA GLU A 192 9.32 8.38 -24.19
C GLU A 192 10.41 8.47 -23.10
N ALA A 193 10.74 7.33 -22.48
CA ALA A 193 11.84 7.24 -21.51
C ALA A 193 13.20 7.54 -22.16
N ILE A 194 13.48 7.01 -23.36
CA ILE A 194 14.70 7.31 -24.13
C ILE A 194 14.76 8.80 -24.49
N GLY A 195 13.67 9.38 -24.99
CA GLY A 195 13.59 10.80 -25.34
C GLY A 195 13.90 11.73 -24.15
N ARG A 196 13.40 11.38 -22.96
CA ARG A 196 13.67 12.11 -21.71
C ARG A 196 15.11 11.95 -21.23
N LEU A 197 15.68 10.74 -21.31
CA LEU A 197 17.07 10.50 -20.95
C LEU A 197 18.05 11.23 -21.89
N ARG A 198 17.72 11.38 -23.18
CA ARG A 198 18.51 12.19 -24.13
C ARG A 198 18.53 13.67 -23.71
N LYS A 199 17.42 14.19 -23.19
CA LYS A 199 17.36 15.55 -22.62
C LYS A 199 18.21 15.68 -21.35
N VAL A 200 18.31 14.62 -20.53
CA VAL A 200 19.24 14.62 -19.38
C VAL A 200 20.68 14.74 -19.86
N ILE A 201 21.09 13.92 -20.85
CA ILE A 201 22.46 13.94 -21.39
C ILE A 201 22.79 15.29 -22.05
N SER A 202 21.82 15.96 -22.68
CA SER A 202 22.09 17.29 -23.26
C SER A 202 22.37 18.37 -22.21
N ILE A 203 21.83 18.21 -21.00
CA ILE A 203 21.98 19.15 -19.87
C ILE A 203 23.17 18.77 -18.98
N ASP A 204 23.36 17.47 -18.73
CA ASP A 204 24.39 16.86 -17.88
C ASP A 204 25.06 15.73 -18.65
N ARG A 205 26.04 16.09 -19.48
CA ARG A 205 26.71 15.18 -20.41
C ARG A 205 27.42 14.01 -19.71
N ASP A 206 27.84 14.22 -18.47
CA ASP A 206 28.59 13.24 -17.69
C ASP A 206 27.68 12.37 -16.82
N ASN A 207 26.36 12.45 -17.00
CA ASN A 207 25.40 11.67 -16.23
C ASN A 207 25.47 10.18 -16.58
N LYS A 208 26.30 9.45 -15.83
CA LYS A 208 26.53 8.00 -16.01
C LYS A 208 25.26 7.17 -15.91
N GLU A 209 24.34 7.56 -15.01
CA GLU A 209 23.08 6.84 -14.81
C GLU A 209 22.18 6.93 -16.04
N ALA A 210 22.04 8.12 -16.63
CA ALA A 210 21.25 8.33 -17.84
C ALA A 210 21.83 7.57 -19.05
N MET A 211 23.16 7.58 -19.20
CA MET A 211 23.85 6.83 -20.26
C MET A 211 23.61 5.33 -20.13
N LEU A 212 23.80 4.77 -18.92
CA LEU A 212 23.57 3.34 -18.66
C LEU A 212 22.11 2.92 -18.92
N LEU A 213 21.14 3.73 -18.49
CA LEU A 213 19.72 3.46 -18.71
C LEU A 213 19.37 3.49 -20.20
N ILE A 214 19.85 4.47 -20.97
CA ILE A 214 19.64 4.51 -22.42
C ILE A 214 20.24 3.28 -23.09
N SER A 215 21.49 2.92 -22.78
CA SER A 215 22.15 1.76 -23.39
C SER A 215 21.38 0.46 -23.13
N ARG A 216 20.85 0.28 -21.92
CA ARG A 216 20.00 -0.89 -21.60
C ARG A 216 18.69 -0.90 -22.37
N LEU A 217 18.05 0.26 -22.54
CA LEU A 217 16.79 0.36 -23.27
C LEU A 217 16.97 0.12 -24.77
N LEU A 218 18.05 0.65 -25.36
CA LEU A 218 18.37 0.40 -26.77
C LEU A 218 18.71 -1.08 -27.02
N ALA A 219 19.51 -1.70 -26.14
CA ALA A 219 19.83 -3.12 -26.25
C ALA A 219 18.58 -4.02 -26.18
N LYS A 220 17.58 -3.66 -25.35
CA LYS A 220 16.29 -4.37 -25.31
C LYS A 220 15.49 -4.22 -26.60
N GLN A 221 15.48 -3.02 -27.19
CA GLN A 221 14.81 -2.78 -28.47
C GLN A 221 15.41 -3.64 -29.60
N ASP A 222 16.73 -3.74 -29.66
CA ASP A 222 17.43 -4.53 -30.68
C ASP A 222 17.13 -6.04 -30.55
N THR A 223 16.96 -6.54 -29.32
CA THR A 223 16.58 -7.94 -29.07
C THR A 223 15.12 -8.23 -29.39
N GLU A 224 14.20 -7.29 -29.19
CA GLU A 224 12.78 -7.46 -29.50
C GLU A 224 12.49 -7.30 -31.01
N ALA A 225 13.28 -6.49 -31.72
CA ALA A 225 13.16 -6.33 -33.18
C ALA A 225 13.77 -7.50 -33.99
N SER A 226 14.60 -8.34 -33.33
CA SER A 226 15.27 -9.50 -33.97
C SER A 226 14.57 -10.84 -33.71
N ALA A 227 13.45 -10.84 -32.96
CA ALA A 227 12.65 -12.01 -32.61
C ALA A 227 11.31 -12.00 -33.38
#